data_AF-A0A941S6B8-F1
#
_entry.id   AF-A0A941S6B8-F1
#
_cell.length_a   1.000
_cell.length_b   1.000
_cell.length_c   1.000
_cell.angle_alpha   90.00
_cell.angle_beta   90.00
_cell.angle_gamma   90.00
#
_symmetry.space_group_name_H-M   'P 1'
#
loop_
_entity.id
_entity.type
_entity.pdbx_description
1 polymer ?
#
loop_
_entity_poly.entity_id
_entity_poly.type
_entity_poly.pdbx_seq_one_letter_code
_entity_poly.pdbx_strand_id
1 'polypeptide(L)' 'MADLNIVVAGASGRMGRTLVREIAQAPGLILSGALEAEGHP' A
#
# COMPACT_ATOMS: atom_id res chain seq x y z
N MET A 1 -11.71 17.33 -5.32
CA MET A 1 -11.61 15.89 -5.64
C MET A 1 -11.48 15.15 -4.31
N ALA A 2 -12.08 13.97 -4.17
CA ALA A 2 -11.95 13.16 -2.95
C ALA A 2 -10.69 12.28 -3.05
N ASP A 3 -9.98 12.13 -1.94
CA ASP A 3 -8.81 11.26 -1.85
C ASP A 3 -9.23 9.78 -1.98
N LEU A 4 -8.40 8.99 -2.67
CA LEU A 4 -8.59 7.55 -2.84
C LEU A 4 -7.85 6.79 -1.74
N ASN A 5 -8.61 6.09 -0.91
CA ASN A 5 -8.10 5.23 0.15
C ASN A 5 -7.72 3.85 -0.40
N ILE A 6 -6.45 3.46 -0.22
CA ILE A 6 -5.87 2.24 -0.79
C ILE A 6 -5.37 1.33 0.33
N VAL A 7 -5.63 0.03 0.19
CA VAL A 7 -5.02 -1.03 1.01
C VAL A 7 -4.11 -1.88 0.13
N VAL A 8 -2.89 -2.16 0.60
CA VAL A 8 -1.92 -3.00 -0.11
C VAL A 8 -1.80 -4.36 0.59
N ALA A 9 -2.15 -5.44 -0.12
CA ALA A 9 -1.83 -6.80 0.29
C ALA A 9 -0.45 -7.22 -0.24
N GLY A 10 0.30 -8.00 0.53
CA GLY A 10 1.68 -8.36 0.18
C GLY A 10 2.65 -7.19 0.32
N ALA A 11 2.40 -6.28 1.26
CA ALA A 11 3.09 -5.00 1.41
C ALA A 11 4.62 -5.11 1.70
N SER A 12 5.05 -6.18 2.34
CA SER A 12 6.46 -6.52 2.61
C SER A 12 7.16 -7.17 1.41
N GLY A 13 6.41 -7.60 0.40
CA GLY A 13 6.95 -8.12 -0.86
C GLY A 13 7.67 -7.04 -1.70
N ARG A 14 8.39 -7.48 -2.74
CA ARG A 14 9.12 -6.54 -3.64
C ARG A 14 8.19 -5.49 -4.26
N MET A 15 7.06 -5.93 -4.80
CA MET A 15 6.07 -5.04 -5.42
C MET A 15 5.29 -4.24 -4.37
N GLY A 16 4.92 -4.87 -3.24
CA GLY A 16 4.21 -4.18 -2.16
C GLY A 16 4.99 -2.97 -1.65
N ARG A 17 6.30 -3.11 -1.44
CA ARG A 17 7.18 -2.00 -1.07
C ARG A 17 7.23 -0.89 -2.12
N THR A 18 7.21 -1.23 -3.40
CA THR A 18 7.11 -0.23 -4.48
C THR A 18 5.78 0.50 -4.42
N LEU A 19 4.65 -0.23 -4.35
CA LEU A 19 3.32 0.37 -4.28
C LEU A 19 3.16 1.31 -3.08
N VAL A 20 3.61 0.89 -1.89
CA VAL A 20 3.59 1.72 -0.69
C VAL A 20 4.36 3.02 -0.90
N ARG A 21 5.54 2.97 -1.54
CA ARG A 21 6.33 4.17 -1.85
C ARG A 21 5.64 5.08 -2.84
N GLU A 22 5.11 4.53 -3.93
CA GLU A 22 4.43 5.33 -4.96
C GLU A 22 3.15 5.98 -4.44
N ILE A 23 2.34 5.25 -3.65
CA ILE A 23 1.14 5.80 -3.00
C ILE A 23 1.50 6.98 -2.10
N ALA A 24 2.61 6.90 -1.37
CA ALA A 24 3.05 7.99 -0.49
C ALA A 24 3.54 9.25 -1.25
N GLN A 25 3.86 9.14 -2.55
CA GLN A 25 4.31 10.27 -3.38
C GLN A 25 3.21 10.82 -4.30
N ALA A 26 2.11 10.09 -4.47
CA ALA A 26 1.05 10.45 -5.40
C ALA A 26 -0.01 11.34 -4.73
N PRO A 27 -0.32 12.52 -5.31
CA PRO A 27 -1.38 13.38 -4.77
C PRO A 27 -2.76 12.73 -4.94
N GLY A 28 -3.60 12.87 -3.92
CA GLY A 28 -4.95 12.31 -3.92
C GLY A 28 -5.03 10.82 -3.62
N LEU A 29 -3.92 10.17 -3.23
CA LEU A 29 -3.90 8.80 -2.74
C LEU A 29 -3.56 8.76 -1.24
N ILE A 30 -4.24 7.91 -0.49
CA ILE A 30 -4.00 7.67 0.94
C ILE A 30 -3.78 6.19 1.16
N LEU A 31 -2.63 5.81 1.71
CA LEU A 31 -2.39 4.45 2.20
C LEU A 31 -3.18 4.23 3.49
N SER A 32 -4.30 3.54 3.40
CA SER A 32 -5.20 3.24 4.53
C SER A 32 -4.88 1.92 5.23
N GLY A 33 -4.10 1.04 4.58
CA GLY A 33 -3.71 -0.22 5.17
C GLY A 33 -2.63 -0.95 4.37
N ALA A 34 -1.87 -1.79 5.06
CA ALA A 34 -0.85 -2.65 4.50
C ALA A 34 -0.89 -3.98 5.27
N LEU A 35 -1.05 -5.10 4.57
CA LEU A 35 -1.20 -6.41 5.20
C LEU A 35 -0.43 -7.52 4.48
N GLU A 36 -0.28 -8.62 5.19
CA GLU A 36 0.29 -9.88 4.72
C GLU A 36 -0.67 -11.04 4.93
N ALA A 37 -0.41 -12.14 4.22
CA ALA A 37 -1.05 -13.40 4.52
C ALA A 37 -0.60 -13.92 5.89
N GLU A 38 -1.50 -14.62 6.60
CA GLU A 38 -1.16 -15.30 7.84
C GLU A 38 -0.01 -16.31 7.59
N GLY A 39 0.98 -16.32 8.50
CA GLY A 39 2.16 -17.17 8.37
C GLY A 39 3.23 -16.65 7.38
N HIS A 40 3.08 -15.44 6.83
CA HIS A 40 4.17 -14.76 6.12
C HIS A 40 5.35 -14.52 7.08
N PRO A 41 6.60 -14.86 6.70
CA PRO A 41 7.77 -14.67 7.55
C PRO A 41 8.11 -13.20 7.85
#